data_AF-A0A929K7R7-F1
#
_entry.id   AF-A0A929K7R7-F1
#
_cell.length_a   1.000
_cell.length_b   1.000
_cell.length_c   1.000
_cell.angle_alpha   90.00
_cell.angle_beta   90.00
_cell.angle_gamma   90.00
#
_symmetry.space_group_name_H-M   'P 1'
#
loop_
_entity.id
_entity.type
_entity.pdbx_description
1 polymer ?
#
loop_
_entity_poly.entity_id
_entity_poly.type
_entity_poly.pdbx_seq_one_letter_code
_entity_poly.pdbx_strand_id
1 'polypeptide(L)'
;VSGQENYWVRVRIVSGDYGKEKFKKVEADSTGDPTEGTWEIKTDQIIPPRIKKLTITYDYGLRGQNLQHCLTYNKLEFKDVTEESKTKNKTFEPFQPLDDEHQTLYLGLDKKIEKGPISIFFSLEEQEFLIEDMPKIEWYCYSRDKKWVRLEGLDATRNLTRTGAVEFIVPADFAKTSKFGDELYWINAVD
;
A
#
# COMPACT_ATOMS: atom_id res chain seq x y z
N VAL A 1 29.21 -22.36 -8.47
CA VAL A 1 30.42 -23.05 -9.00
C VAL A 1 31.61 -22.62 -8.13
N SER A 2 32.51 -23.54 -7.76
CA SER A 2 33.66 -23.27 -6.86
C SER A 2 33.30 -22.52 -5.55
N GLY A 3 32.24 -22.96 -4.87
CA GLY A 3 31.79 -22.36 -3.60
C GLY A 3 31.01 -21.04 -3.74
N GLN A 4 30.84 -20.51 -4.96
CA GLN A 4 30.04 -19.31 -5.20
C GLN A 4 28.62 -19.66 -5.66
N GLU A 5 27.63 -19.04 -5.00
CA GLU A 5 26.22 -19.12 -5.34
C GLU A 5 25.87 -18.00 -6.34
N ASN A 6 25.49 -18.37 -7.56
CA ASN A 6 25.14 -17.45 -8.65
C ASN A 6 24.44 -18.22 -9.79
N TYR A 7 24.03 -17.53 -10.85
CA TYR A 7 23.60 -18.14 -12.10
C TYR A 7 24.81 -18.45 -12.99
N TRP A 8 24.99 -19.72 -13.35
CA TRP A 8 26.17 -20.19 -14.08
C TRP A 8 25.77 -20.79 -15.43
N VAL A 9 26.50 -20.40 -16.48
CA VAL A 9 26.43 -21.07 -17.79
C VAL A 9 27.57 -22.09 -17.86
N ARG A 10 27.22 -23.36 -18.10
CA ARG A 10 28.20 -24.44 -18.29
C ARG A 10 28.38 -24.74 -19.76
N VAL A 11 29.61 -24.62 -20.25
CA VAL A 11 30.02 -25.10 -21.57
C VAL A 11 30.81 -26.40 -21.39
N ARG A 12 30.52 -27.41 -22.22
CA ARG A 12 31.21 -28.70 -22.20
C ARG A 12 31.71 -29.03 -23.60
N ILE A 13 32.97 -29.46 -23.68
CA ILE A 13 33.51 -30.06 -24.90
C ILE A 13 32.90 -31.46 -25.04
N VAL A 14 32.21 -31.72 -26.14
CA VAL A 14 31.61 -33.03 -26.43
C VAL A 14 32.66 -33.99 -27.01
N SER A 15 33.63 -33.47 -27.77
CA SER A 15 34.75 -34.23 -28.35
C SER A 15 35.95 -33.31 -28.64
N GLY A 16 37.17 -33.89 -28.65
CA GLY A 16 38.42 -33.17 -28.90
C GLY A 16 39.02 -32.48 -27.65
N ASP A 17 40.03 -31.64 -27.87
CA ASP A 17 40.64 -30.77 -26.86
C ASP A 17 40.92 -29.37 -27.45
N TYR A 18 41.40 -28.43 -26.63
CA TYR A 18 41.72 -27.07 -27.07
C TYR A 18 43.13 -26.94 -27.64
N GLY A 19 43.82 -28.06 -27.93
CA GLY A 19 45.26 -28.10 -28.13
C GLY A 19 46.01 -28.29 -26.81
N LYS A 20 47.32 -28.50 -26.92
CA LYS A 20 48.23 -28.72 -25.79
C LYS A 20 49.44 -27.80 -25.90
N GLU A 21 49.94 -27.38 -24.76
CA GLU A 21 51.22 -26.67 -24.67
C GLU A 21 52.33 -27.53 -25.26
N LYS A 22 53.21 -26.92 -26.05
CA LYS A 22 54.43 -27.56 -26.54
C LYS A 22 55.63 -26.85 -25.95
N PHE A 23 56.59 -27.63 -25.46
CA PHE A 23 57.83 -27.12 -24.91
C PHE A 23 58.92 -27.20 -25.97
N LYS A 24 59.50 -26.08 -26.35
CA LYS A 24 60.68 -26.03 -27.21
C LYS A 24 61.86 -25.56 -26.39
N LYS A 25 62.96 -26.30 -26.43
CA LYS A 25 64.21 -25.85 -25.81
C LYS A 25 64.76 -24.68 -26.63
N VAL A 26 65.10 -23.57 -25.97
CA VAL A 26 65.75 -22.45 -26.64
C VAL A 26 67.17 -22.88 -26.98
N GLU A 27 67.55 -22.76 -28.25
CA GLU A 27 68.93 -23.05 -28.70
C GLU A 27 69.82 -21.85 -28.40
N ALA A 28 71.08 -22.10 -28.05
CA ALA A 28 72.01 -21.05 -27.62
C ALA A 28 72.29 -20.05 -28.75
N ASP A 29 72.35 -18.76 -28.40
CA ASP A 29 72.74 -17.71 -29.35
C ASP A 29 74.20 -17.89 -29.81
N SER A 30 74.50 -17.39 -31.02
CA SER A 30 75.78 -17.54 -31.74
C SER A 30 77.01 -16.93 -31.04
N THR A 31 76.86 -16.41 -29.83
CA THR A 31 77.92 -15.94 -28.93
C THR A 31 78.48 -17.02 -27.99
N GLY A 32 77.98 -18.26 -28.06
CA GLY A 32 78.63 -19.42 -27.41
C GLY A 32 78.55 -19.45 -25.89
N ASP A 33 77.68 -18.65 -25.28
CA ASP A 33 77.38 -18.75 -23.85
C ASP A 33 76.23 -19.77 -23.68
N PRO A 34 76.40 -20.84 -22.87
CA PRO A 34 75.38 -21.85 -22.73
C PRO A 34 74.25 -21.27 -21.86
N THR A 35 73.18 -20.78 -22.47
CA THR A 35 71.89 -20.62 -21.78
C THR A 35 71.36 -22.03 -21.47
N GLU A 36 71.90 -22.59 -20.39
CA GLU A 36 71.57 -23.91 -19.92
C GLU A 36 70.09 -23.95 -19.48
N GLY A 37 69.27 -24.61 -20.30
CA GLY A 37 67.98 -25.14 -19.84
C GLY A 37 66.76 -24.23 -19.91
N THR A 38 66.79 -23.12 -20.66
CA THR A 38 65.58 -22.30 -20.84
C THR A 38 64.61 -22.99 -21.81
N TRP A 39 63.41 -23.33 -21.32
CA TRP A 39 62.32 -23.89 -22.13
C TRP A 39 61.33 -22.78 -22.50
N GLU A 40 61.01 -22.68 -23.78
CA GLU A 40 59.96 -21.81 -24.29
C GLU A 40 58.65 -22.62 -24.37
N ILE A 41 57.59 -22.10 -23.74
CA ILE A 41 56.24 -22.66 -23.83
C ILE A 41 55.56 -22.04 -25.05
N LYS A 42 55.21 -22.88 -26.02
CA LYS A 42 54.43 -22.49 -27.19
C LYS A 42 52.97 -22.86 -27.02
N THR A 43 52.12 -21.85 -27.02
CA THR A 43 50.66 -21.94 -26.89
C THR A 43 49.92 -21.59 -28.18
N ASP A 44 50.64 -21.44 -29.29
CA ASP A 44 50.12 -21.04 -30.61
C ASP A 44 49.10 -22.02 -31.19
N GLN A 45 49.19 -23.29 -30.79
CA GLN A 45 48.25 -24.34 -31.18
C GLN A 45 47.07 -24.49 -30.23
N ILE A 46 46.99 -23.67 -29.17
CA ILE A 46 45.86 -23.68 -28.24
C ILE A 46 44.77 -22.78 -28.81
N ILE A 47 43.66 -23.39 -29.25
CA ILE A 47 42.54 -22.71 -29.88
C ILE A 47 41.30 -22.88 -28.97
N PRO A 48 41.16 -22.08 -27.91
CA PRO A 48 40.01 -22.16 -27.04
C PRO A 48 38.77 -21.59 -27.76
N PRO A 49 37.55 -22.11 -27.47
CA PRO A 49 36.32 -21.59 -28.01
C PRO A 49 36.11 -20.16 -27.51
N ARG A 50 35.75 -19.27 -28.43
CA ARG A 50 35.42 -17.87 -28.13
C ARG A 50 33.94 -17.65 -28.33
N ILE A 51 33.24 -17.30 -27.26
CA ILE A 51 31.84 -16.90 -27.34
C ILE A 51 31.81 -15.45 -27.88
N LYS A 52 31.35 -15.27 -29.12
CA LYS A 52 31.28 -13.94 -29.76
C LYS A 52 30.10 -13.10 -29.27
N LYS A 53 28.97 -13.74 -28.96
CA LYS A 53 27.75 -13.07 -28.46
C LYS A 53 26.94 -14.07 -27.63
N LEU A 54 26.51 -13.63 -26.46
CA LEU A 54 25.53 -14.33 -25.62
C LEU A 54 24.36 -13.36 -25.41
N THR A 55 23.20 -13.67 -25.96
CA THR A 55 21.97 -12.90 -25.71
C THR A 55 21.07 -13.74 -24.83
N ILE A 56 20.73 -13.23 -23.65
CA ILE A 56 19.68 -13.78 -22.81
C ILE A 56 18.46 -12.87 -23.01
N THR A 57 17.44 -13.39 -23.69
CA THR A 57 16.13 -12.75 -23.78
C THR A 57 15.22 -13.47 -22.81
N TYR A 58 14.63 -12.74 -21.88
CA TYR A 58 13.55 -13.26 -21.05
C TYR A 58 12.27 -12.54 -21.48
N ASP A 59 11.26 -13.31 -21.84
CA ASP A 59 9.90 -12.83 -21.91
C ASP A 59 9.31 -13.06 -20.51
N TYR A 60 9.31 -12.01 -19.68
CA TYR A 60 8.42 -12.04 -18.53
C TYR A 60 7.03 -11.98 -19.13
N GLY A 61 6.34 -13.11 -19.16
CA GLY A 61 4.98 -13.27 -19.63
C GLY A 61 3.97 -12.49 -18.77
N LEU A 62 4.24 -11.21 -18.50
CA LEU A 62 3.28 -10.17 -18.17
C LEU A 62 2.42 -9.93 -19.42
N ARG A 63 1.76 -10.98 -19.92
CA ARG A 63 0.36 -10.80 -20.29
C ARG A 63 -0.26 -10.22 -19.03
N GLY A 64 -0.50 -8.92 -18.99
CA GLY A 64 -0.91 -8.19 -17.79
C GLY A 64 -1.91 -9.02 -17.01
N GLN A 65 -1.43 -9.67 -15.95
CA GLN A 65 -2.27 -10.57 -15.21
C GLN A 65 -3.17 -9.69 -14.39
N ASN A 66 -4.46 -9.90 -14.58
CA ASN A 66 -5.49 -9.26 -13.81
C ASN A 66 -5.21 -9.44 -12.31
N LEU A 67 -5.39 -8.37 -11.54
CA LEU A 67 -5.29 -8.45 -10.08
C LEU A 67 -6.27 -9.53 -9.59
N GLN A 68 -5.79 -10.40 -8.70
CA GLN A 68 -6.65 -11.42 -8.08
C GLN A 68 -7.68 -10.75 -7.17
N HIS A 69 -7.25 -9.72 -6.45
CA HIS A 69 -8.08 -8.85 -5.62
C HIS A 69 -7.62 -7.40 -5.77
N CYS A 70 -8.58 -6.48 -5.85
CA CYS A 70 -8.35 -5.04 -5.77
C CYS A 70 -9.39 -4.48 -4.80
N LEU A 71 -8.93 -3.95 -3.67
CA LEU A 71 -9.78 -3.41 -2.62
C LEU A 71 -9.48 -1.92 -2.44
N THR A 72 -10.50 -1.12 -2.23
CA THR A 72 -10.35 0.25 -1.74
C THR A 72 -10.80 0.30 -0.28
N TYR A 73 -10.18 1.18 0.50
CA TYR A 73 -10.54 1.39 1.91
C TYR A 73 -10.84 2.86 2.13
N ASN A 74 -12.13 3.19 2.23
CA ASN A 74 -12.62 4.56 2.36
C ASN A 74 -13.75 4.56 3.38
N LYS A 75 -13.92 5.66 4.11
CA LYS A 75 -14.98 5.79 5.13
C LYS A 75 -14.98 4.61 6.12
N LEU A 76 -13.79 4.12 6.51
CA LEU A 76 -13.60 2.94 7.37
C LEU A 76 -14.17 1.61 6.83
N GLU A 77 -14.55 1.55 5.56
CA GLU A 77 -15.13 0.37 4.91
C GLU A 77 -14.27 -0.11 3.74
N PHE A 78 -14.16 -1.43 3.59
CA PHE A 78 -13.54 -2.05 2.41
C PHE A 78 -14.57 -2.22 1.30
N LYS A 79 -14.21 -1.81 0.09
CA LYS A 79 -14.98 -2.08 -1.12
C LYS A 79 -14.14 -2.93 -2.07
N ASP A 80 -14.72 -4.03 -2.52
CA ASP A 80 -14.14 -4.84 -3.57
C ASP A 80 -14.38 -4.18 -4.94
N VAL A 81 -13.28 -3.82 -5.61
CA VAL A 81 -13.25 -3.25 -6.96
C VAL A 81 -12.45 -4.13 -7.92
N THR A 82 -12.32 -5.42 -7.59
CA THR A 82 -11.57 -6.40 -8.36
C THR A 82 -12.09 -6.47 -9.78
N GLU A 83 -13.41 -6.56 -9.97
CA GLU A 83 -14.00 -6.68 -11.31
C GLU A 83 -13.84 -5.40 -12.14
N GLU A 84 -13.91 -4.22 -11.51
CA GLU A 84 -13.56 -2.94 -12.12
C GLU A 84 -12.11 -2.93 -12.59
N SER A 85 -11.17 -3.40 -11.76
CA SER A 85 -9.74 -3.46 -12.11
C SER A 85 -9.42 -4.39 -13.28
N LYS A 86 -10.24 -5.43 -13.49
CA LYS A 86 -10.08 -6.44 -14.57
C LYS A 86 -10.74 -6.02 -15.88
N THR A 87 -11.75 -5.17 -15.82
CA THR A 87 -12.61 -4.88 -16.97
C THR A 87 -12.04 -3.74 -17.79
N LYS A 88 -11.69 -4.03 -19.05
CA LYS A 88 -11.23 -3.00 -20.00
C LYS A 88 -12.29 -1.90 -20.14
N ASN A 89 -11.86 -0.64 -20.00
CA ASN A 89 -12.71 0.56 -20.04
C ASN A 89 -13.70 0.73 -18.87
N LYS A 90 -13.60 -0.09 -17.81
CA LYS A 90 -14.28 0.20 -16.55
C LYS A 90 -13.28 0.84 -15.61
N THR A 91 -13.64 1.98 -15.03
CA THR A 91 -12.82 2.68 -14.04
C THR A 91 -13.49 2.59 -12.68
N PHE A 92 -12.69 2.81 -11.64
CA PHE A 92 -13.17 3.01 -10.28
C PHE A 92 -12.40 4.17 -9.66
N GLU A 93 -13.03 4.85 -8.70
CA GLU A 93 -12.38 5.89 -7.91
C GLU A 93 -11.71 5.23 -6.70
N PRO A 94 -10.37 5.26 -6.59
CA PRO A 94 -9.68 4.62 -5.46
C PRO A 94 -9.95 5.34 -4.14
N PHE A 95 -10.20 6.65 -4.19
CA PHE A 95 -10.48 7.50 -3.05
C PHE A 95 -11.86 8.11 -3.19
N GLN A 96 -12.68 7.94 -2.17
CA GLN A 96 -14.01 8.50 -2.11
C GLN A 96 -14.09 9.48 -0.95
N PRO A 97 -14.47 10.76 -1.18
CA PRO A 97 -14.63 11.70 -0.08
C PRO A 97 -15.79 11.27 0.82
N LEU A 98 -15.82 11.81 2.04
CA LEU A 98 -17.02 11.75 2.88
C LEU A 98 -18.16 12.52 2.18
N ASP A 99 -19.39 12.08 2.41
CA ASP A 99 -20.58 12.73 1.83
C ASP A 99 -20.97 14.01 2.60
N ASP A 100 -20.20 14.32 3.66
CA ASP A 100 -20.39 15.44 4.55
C ASP A 100 -19.85 16.74 3.91
N GLU A 101 -20.72 17.76 3.81
CA GLU A 101 -20.32 19.10 3.32
C GLU A 101 -19.65 19.94 4.42
N HIS A 102 -19.84 19.54 5.68
CA HIS A 102 -19.42 20.25 6.89
C HIS A 102 -18.59 19.34 7.79
N GLN A 103 -17.72 19.92 8.62
CA GLN A 103 -16.98 19.14 9.61
C GLN A 103 -17.96 18.50 10.59
N THR A 104 -17.89 17.16 10.69
CA THR A 104 -18.91 16.39 11.41
C THR A 104 -18.28 15.37 12.33
N LEU A 105 -18.67 15.41 13.61
CA LEU A 105 -18.38 14.38 14.60
C LEU A 105 -19.51 13.35 14.57
N TYR A 106 -19.16 12.06 14.57
CA TYR A 106 -20.12 10.95 14.63
C TYR A 106 -19.96 10.14 15.92
N LEU A 107 -21.09 9.88 16.58
CA LEU A 107 -21.21 9.03 17.76
C LEU A 107 -22.08 7.82 17.40
N GLY A 108 -21.47 6.63 17.38
CA GLY A 108 -22.15 5.37 17.11
C GLY A 108 -22.51 4.64 18.40
N LEU A 109 -23.79 4.35 18.59
CA LEU A 109 -24.30 3.62 19.74
C LEU A 109 -24.76 2.23 19.32
N ASP A 110 -24.33 1.21 20.05
CA ASP A 110 -24.68 -0.19 19.79
C ASP A 110 -26.14 -0.53 20.14
N LYS A 111 -26.75 0.28 21.00
CA LYS A 111 -28.13 0.15 21.47
C LYS A 111 -28.94 1.42 21.23
N LYS A 112 -30.24 1.22 21.02
CA LYS A 112 -31.19 2.34 20.91
C LYS A 112 -31.31 3.00 22.27
N ILE A 113 -31.16 4.33 22.30
CA ILE A 113 -31.57 5.10 23.46
C ILE A 113 -33.09 5.22 23.43
N GLU A 114 -33.73 4.79 24.52
CA GLU A 114 -35.16 4.90 24.69
C GLU A 114 -35.46 5.63 26.00
N LYS A 115 -36.39 6.60 25.92
CA LYS A 115 -36.93 7.37 27.05
C LYS A 115 -35.92 8.33 27.71
N GLY A 116 -36.43 9.48 28.13
CA GLY A 116 -35.68 10.50 28.87
C GLY A 116 -34.75 11.36 28.01
N PRO A 117 -34.29 12.50 28.55
CA PRO A 117 -33.13 13.18 27.99
C PRO A 117 -31.90 12.29 28.19
N ILE A 118 -31.07 12.14 27.16
CA ILE A 118 -29.72 11.61 27.30
C ILE A 118 -28.78 12.78 27.59
N SER A 119 -27.84 12.56 28.51
CA SER A 119 -26.77 13.48 28.84
C SER A 119 -25.42 12.84 28.46
N ILE A 120 -24.65 13.50 27.59
CA ILE A 120 -23.31 13.08 27.19
C ILE A 120 -22.32 14.11 27.71
N PHE A 121 -21.43 13.69 28.60
CA PHE A 121 -20.38 14.54 29.13
C PHE A 121 -19.13 14.53 28.24
N PHE A 122 -18.70 15.70 27.79
CA PHE A 122 -17.47 15.90 27.04
C PHE A 122 -16.42 16.53 27.96
N SER A 123 -15.31 15.81 28.15
CA SER A 123 -14.11 16.34 28.81
C SER A 123 -13.18 16.90 27.74
N LEU A 124 -13.21 18.21 27.56
CA LEU A 124 -12.49 18.94 26.52
C LEU A 124 -11.52 19.93 27.15
N GLU A 125 -10.37 20.12 26.52
CA GLU A 125 -9.51 21.27 26.76
C GLU A 125 -10.24 22.53 26.28
N GLU A 126 -10.30 23.56 27.12
CA GLU A 126 -11.01 24.80 26.79
C GLU A 126 -10.26 25.56 25.70
N GLN A 127 -10.99 25.99 24.68
CA GLN A 127 -10.46 26.72 23.54
C GLN A 127 -11.06 28.13 23.51
N GLU A 128 -10.20 29.13 23.32
CA GLU A 128 -10.62 30.52 23.17
C GLU A 128 -10.84 30.85 21.69
N PHE A 129 -12.06 31.27 21.35
CA PHE A 129 -12.43 31.75 20.02
C PHE A 129 -12.86 33.21 20.09
N LEU A 130 -12.55 33.98 19.05
CA LEU A 130 -13.24 35.23 18.79
C LEU A 130 -14.72 34.95 18.49
N ILE A 131 -15.60 35.89 18.79
CA ILE A 131 -17.06 35.71 18.60
C ILE A 131 -17.40 35.38 17.13
N GLU A 132 -16.64 35.95 16.19
CA GLU A 132 -16.83 35.77 14.75
C GLU A 132 -16.42 34.36 14.26
N ASP A 133 -15.48 33.73 14.97
CA ASP A 133 -14.91 32.42 14.63
C ASP A 133 -15.50 31.27 15.48
N MET A 134 -16.54 31.55 16.26
CA MET A 134 -17.14 30.55 17.14
C MET A 134 -17.83 29.47 16.30
N PRO A 135 -17.51 28.18 16.50
CA PRO A 135 -18.17 27.09 15.78
C PRO A 135 -19.66 27.07 16.11
N LYS A 136 -20.48 26.60 15.17
CA LYS A 136 -21.95 26.57 15.26
C LYS A 136 -22.46 25.14 15.16
N ILE A 137 -22.17 24.39 16.22
CA ILE A 137 -22.49 22.97 16.23
C ILE A 137 -23.99 22.72 16.41
N GLU A 138 -24.56 21.95 15.49
CA GLU A 138 -25.90 21.40 15.58
C GLU A 138 -25.87 19.88 15.65
N TRP A 139 -26.73 19.31 16.50
CA TRP A 139 -26.80 17.87 16.75
C TRP A 139 -27.95 17.24 15.97
N TYR A 140 -27.73 16.07 15.35
CA TYR A 140 -28.77 15.29 14.67
C TYR A 140 -28.70 13.80 15.02
N CYS A 141 -29.82 13.11 14.86
CA CYS A 141 -29.89 11.65 14.92
C CYS A 141 -30.50 11.08 13.63
N TYR A 142 -30.13 9.85 13.28
CA TYR A 142 -30.69 9.19 12.10
C TYR A 142 -32.08 8.57 12.38
N SER A 143 -33.08 8.92 11.56
CA SER A 143 -34.45 8.44 11.74
C SER A 143 -34.83 7.26 10.85
N ARG A 144 -35.93 6.59 11.19
CA ARG A 144 -36.53 5.52 10.38
C ARG A 144 -36.90 5.96 8.96
N ASP A 145 -37.17 7.25 8.76
CA ASP A 145 -37.46 7.84 7.44
C ASP A 145 -36.20 8.09 6.60
N LYS A 146 -35.05 7.56 7.04
CA LYS A 146 -33.74 7.63 6.38
C LYS A 146 -33.21 9.07 6.24
N LYS A 147 -33.43 9.90 7.26
CA LYS A 147 -33.01 11.30 7.29
C LYS A 147 -32.32 11.64 8.61
N TRP A 148 -31.46 12.65 8.57
CA TRP A 148 -30.95 13.29 9.78
C TRP A 148 -32.02 14.22 10.34
N VAL A 149 -32.36 14.04 11.61
CA VAL A 149 -33.35 14.84 12.34
C VAL A 149 -32.63 15.57 13.46
N ARG A 150 -32.82 16.89 13.52
CA ARG A 150 -32.18 17.76 14.52
C ARG A 150 -32.62 17.34 15.92
N LEU A 151 -31.65 17.29 16.83
CA LEU A 151 -31.85 17.09 18.25
C LEU A 151 -31.95 18.45 18.94
N GLU A 152 -33.04 18.66 19.68
CA GLU A 152 -33.20 19.84 20.54
C GLU A 152 -32.75 19.50 21.96
N GLY A 153 -32.05 20.45 22.60
CA GLY A 153 -31.37 20.18 23.85
C GLY A 153 -30.61 21.36 24.42
N LEU A 154 -29.96 21.10 25.56
CA LEU A 154 -29.05 22.02 26.23
C LEU A 154 -27.62 21.61 25.93
N ASP A 155 -26.80 22.56 25.48
CA ASP A 155 -25.37 22.33 25.27
C ASP A 155 -24.55 23.21 26.23
N ALA A 156 -24.03 22.60 27.30
CA ALA A 156 -23.14 23.28 28.25
C ALA A 156 -21.68 23.32 27.76
N THR A 157 -21.33 22.59 26.70
CA THR A 157 -19.99 22.58 26.09
C THR A 157 -19.72 23.84 25.26
N ARG A 158 -20.75 24.66 24.99
CA ARG A 158 -20.70 25.84 24.14
C ARG A 158 -20.14 25.48 22.75
N ASN A 159 -20.84 24.62 22.01
CA ASN A 159 -20.43 24.15 20.69
C ASN A 159 -19.07 23.42 20.73
N LEU A 160 -18.90 22.50 21.68
CA LEU A 160 -17.69 21.71 21.91
C LEU A 160 -16.40 22.54 22.11
N THR A 161 -16.51 23.76 22.64
CA THR A 161 -15.34 24.63 22.93
C THR A 161 -14.82 24.49 24.36
N ARG A 162 -15.58 23.85 25.26
CA ARG A 162 -15.19 23.58 26.65
C ARG A 162 -15.83 22.31 27.21
N THR A 163 -15.29 21.86 28.34
CA THR A 163 -15.87 20.77 29.12
C THR A 163 -17.31 21.09 29.53
N GLY A 164 -18.20 20.12 29.35
CA GLY A 164 -19.63 20.26 29.68
C GLY A 164 -20.43 19.04 29.25
N ALA A 165 -21.73 19.04 29.59
CA ALA A 165 -22.66 18.04 29.11
C ALA A 165 -23.54 18.59 27.98
N VAL A 166 -23.83 17.74 27.00
CA VAL A 166 -24.88 17.98 26.01
C VAL A 166 -26.06 17.08 26.38
N GLU A 167 -27.23 17.69 26.53
CA GLU A 167 -28.47 17.01 26.92
C GLU A 167 -29.53 17.17 25.85
N PHE A 168 -30.04 16.08 25.29
CA PHE A 168 -31.10 16.13 24.28
C PHE A 168 -32.13 15.02 24.46
N ILE A 169 -33.32 15.27 23.93
CA ILE A 169 -34.39 14.27 23.85
C ILE A 169 -34.29 13.59 22.49
N VAL A 170 -34.09 12.27 22.49
CA VAL A 170 -34.00 11.49 21.26
C VAL A 170 -35.41 11.16 20.73
N PRO A 171 -35.73 11.47 19.46
CA PRO A 171 -37.00 11.12 18.84
C PRO A 171 -37.31 9.62 18.87
N ALA A 172 -38.60 9.27 18.96
CA ALA A 172 -39.04 7.87 19.03
C ALA A 172 -38.69 7.06 17.76
N ASP A 173 -38.60 7.73 16.62
CA ASP A 173 -38.25 7.18 15.32
C ASP A 173 -36.73 7.07 15.09
N PHE A 174 -35.90 7.26 16.11
CA PHE A 174 -34.46 6.98 16.05
C PHE A 174 -34.19 5.54 15.60
N ALA A 175 -33.29 5.38 14.63
CA ALA A 175 -33.06 4.14 13.90
C ALA A 175 -31.58 3.85 13.67
N LYS A 176 -31.27 2.57 13.45
CA LYS A 176 -29.94 2.16 12.99
C LYS A 176 -29.74 2.51 11.52
N THR A 177 -28.49 2.75 11.15
CA THR A 177 -28.05 2.79 9.76
C THR A 177 -26.61 2.30 9.64
N SER A 178 -26.27 1.75 8.47
CA SER A 178 -24.90 1.36 8.15
C SER A 178 -24.09 2.61 7.79
N LYS A 179 -23.06 2.90 8.58
CA LYS A 179 -22.09 3.93 8.29
C LYS A 179 -20.74 3.50 8.89
N PHE A 180 -19.67 3.84 8.20
CA PHE A 180 -18.32 3.53 8.67
C PHE A 180 -18.00 2.04 8.87
N GLY A 181 -18.63 1.17 8.07
CA GLY A 181 -18.50 -0.28 8.20
C GLY A 181 -19.35 -0.91 9.31
N ASP A 182 -20.05 -0.10 10.13
CA ASP A 182 -20.84 -0.58 11.27
C ASP A 182 -22.32 -0.20 11.16
N GLU A 183 -23.20 -1.08 11.65
CA GLU A 183 -24.64 -0.83 11.75
C GLU A 183 -25.02 -0.43 13.19
N LEU A 184 -25.00 0.88 13.44
CA LEU A 184 -25.21 1.48 14.76
C LEU A 184 -26.33 2.53 14.74
N TYR A 185 -26.71 2.98 15.93
CA TYR A 185 -27.55 4.15 16.14
C TYR A 185 -26.66 5.40 16.15
N TRP A 186 -26.76 6.23 15.12
CA TRP A 186 -25.83 7.33 14.92
C TRP A 186 -26.41 8.68 15.35
N ILE A 187 -25.64 9.39 16.15
CA ILE A 187 -25.82 10.82 16.44
C ILE A 187 -24.62 11.54 15.82
N ASN A 188 -24.84 12.71 15.22
CA ASN A 188 -23.75 13.54 14.73
C ASN A 188 -23.86 14.98 15.23
N ALA A 189 -22.71 15.66 15.26
CA ALA A 189 -22.54 17.07 15.55
C ALA A 189 -21.90 17.72 14.32
N VAL A 190 -22.58 18.68 13.71
CA VAL A 190 -22.21 19.32 12.44
C VAL A 190 -21.94 20.81 12.70
N ASP A 191 -20.81 21.33 12.23
CA ASP A 191 -20.40 22.75 12.34
C ASP A 191 -20.89 23.65 11.19
#